data_AF-A0A1W9TQA5-F1
#
_entry.id   AF-A0A1W9TQA5-F1
#
_cell.length_a   1.000
_cell.length_b   1.000
_cell.length_c   1.000
_cell.angle_alpha   90.00
_cell.angle_beta   90.00
_cell.angle_gamma   90.00
#
_symmetry.space_group_name_H-M   'P 1'
#
loop_
_entity.id
_entity.type
_entity.pdbx_description
1 polymer ?
#
loop_
_entity_poly.entity_id
_entity_poly.type
_entity_poly.pdbx_seq_one_letter_code
_entity_poly.pdbx_strand_id
1 'polypeptide(L)' 'YARHRITNALAEGINTKIEKIKRMACGFRNRSHYRTAIYFHCGGLDLFPRPPIQPSLKFKGA' A
#
# COMPACT_ATOMS: atom_id res chain seq x y z
N TYR A 1 -2.51 17.54 -28.22
CA TYR A 1 -3.96 17.27 -28.24
C TYR A 1 -4.18 15.78 -28.49
N ALA A 2 -4.70 15.04 -27.51
CA ALA A 2 -4.98 13.61 -27.65
C ALA A 2 -6.27 13.40 -28.45
N ARG A 3 -6.18 12.67 -29.57
CA ARG A 3 -7.29 12.41 -30.50
C ARG A 3 -8.33 11.42 -29.94
N HIS A 4 -7.98 10.70 -28.87
CA HIS A 4 -8.80 9.69 -28.21
C HIS A 4 -9.08 10.12 -26.76
N ARG A 5 -10.34 9.97 -26.32
CA ARG A 5 -10.79 10.31 -24.95
C ARG A 5 -10.25 9.37 -23.87
N ILE A 6 -9.59 8.28 -24.27
CA ILE A 6 -8.92 7.34 -23.38
C ILE A 6 -7.47 7.80 -23.25
N THR A 7 -7.07 8.16 -22.04
CA THR A 7 -5.72 8.63 -21.73
C THR A 7 -5.01 7.64 -20.83
N ASN A 8 -3.76 7.31 -21.15
CA ASN A 8 -2.90 6.47 -20.32
C ASN A 8 -2.32 7.21 -19.11
N ALA A 9 -2.61 8.52 -18.97
CA ALA A 9 -1.98 9.38 -17.96
C ALA A 9 -2.10 8.85 -16.52
N LEU A 10 -3.23 8.23 -16.17
CA LEU A 10 -3.40 7.62 -14.83
C LEU A 10 -2.47 6.42 -14.64
N ALA A 11 -2.40 5.53 -15.63
CA ALA A 11 -1.54 4.35 -15.57
C ALA A 11 -0.05 4.75 -15.56
N GLU A 12 0.32 5.75 -16.35
CA GLU A 12 1.66 6.34 -16.34
C GLU A 12 1.99 6.94 -14.97
N GLY A 13 1.08 7.70 -14.37
CA GLY A 13 1.26 8.25 -13.02
C GLY A 13 1.51 7.17 -11.97
N ILE A 14 0.77 6.05 -12.03
CA ILE A 14 0.98 4.91 -11.13
C ILE A 14 2.34 4.27 -11.39
N ASN A 15 2.70 4.00 -12.65
CA ASN A 15 3.98 3.40 -13.01
C ASN A 15 5.17 4.28 -12.57
N THR A 16 5.09 5.60 -12.78
CA THR A 16 6.11 6.54 -12.32
C THR A 16 6.24 6.56 -10.80
N LYS A 17 5.13 6.47 -10.05
CA LYS A 17 5.17 6.37 -8.58
C LYS A 17 5.87 5.09 -8.12
N ILE A 18 5.57 3.96 -8.75
CA ILE A 18 6.20 2.66 -8.47
C ILE A 18 7.70 2.68 -8.79
N GLU A 19 8.08 3.24 -9.94
CA GLU A 19 9.48 3.36 -10.35
C GLU A 19 10.26 4.29 -9.41
N LYS A 20 9.63 5.38 -8.94
CA LYS A 20 10.22 6.27 -7.94
C LYS A 20 10.58 5.52 -6.65
N ILE A 21 9.70 4.63 -6.18
CA ILE A 21 9.96 3.79 -4.99
C ILE A 21 11.18 2.89 -5.23
N LYS A 22 11.27 2.25 -6.41
CA LYS A 22 12.42 1.43 -6.78
C LYS A 22 13.72 2.23 -6.82
N ARG A 23 13.69 3.43 -7.39
CA ARG A 23 14.86 4.31 -7.51
C ARG A 23 15.33 4.81 -6.15
N MET A 24 14.40 5.20 -5.28
CA MET A 24 14.71 5.64 -3.90
C MET A 24 15.39 4.53 -3.08
N ALA A 25 15.02 3.27 -3.32
CA ALA A 25 15.63 2.12 -2.65
C ALA A 25 16.94 1.65 -3.31
N CYS A 26 17.37 2.27 -4.41
CA CYS A 26 18.50 1.81 -5.23
C CYS A 26 18.34 0.36 -5.73
N GLY A 27 17.08 -0.07 -5.95
CA GLY A 27 16.73 -1.44 -6.32
C GLY A 27 16.31 -2.31 -5.14
N PHE A 28 15.71 -3.46 -5.46
CA PHE A 28 15.26 -4.44 -4.47
C PHE A 28 15.84 -5.80 -4.80
N ARG A 29 16.40 -6.47 -3.79
CA ARG A 29 16.96 -7.82 -3.95
C ARG A 29 15.88 -8.91 -4.05
N ASN A 30 14.70 -8.68 -3.44
CA ASN A 30 13.57 -9.61 -3.44
C ASN A 30 12.29 -8.91 -3.91
N ARG A 31 11.55 -9.58 -4.80
CA ARG A 31 10.25 -9.12 -5.31
C ARG A 31 9.20 -8.99 -4.20
N SER A 32 9.29 -9.81 -3.14
CA SER A 32 8.41 -9.69 -1.97
C SER A 32 8.57 -8.33 -1.27
N HIS A 33 9.81 -7.94 -0.95
CA HIS A 33 10.09 -6.63 -0.35
C HIS A 33 9.68 -5.47 -1.26
N TYR A 34 9.85 -5.62 -2.58
CA TYR A 34 9.38 -4.62 -3.52
C TYR A 34 7.86 -4.42 -3.46
N ARG A 35 7.08 -5.52 -3.43
CA ARG A 35 5.62 -5.46 -3.28
C ARG A 35 5.22 -4.81 -1.95
N THR A 36 5.87 -5.20 -0.86
CA THR A 36 5.61 -4.60 0.46
C THR A 36 5.89 -3.10 0.47
N ALA A 37 7.02 -2.66 -0.12
CA ALA A 37 7.35 -1.24 -0.23
C ALA A 37 6.32 -0.47 -1.08
N ILE A 38 5.84 -1.05 -2.18
CA ILE A 38 4.77 -0.46 -2.98
C ILE A 38 3.51 -0.28 -2.12
N TYR A 39 3.06 -1.31 -1.40
CA TYR A 39 1.87 -1.20 -0.54
C TYR A 39 2.08 -0.24 0.65
N PHE A 40 3.30 -0.10 1.14
CA PHE A 40 3.62 0.86 2.20
C PHE A 40 3.47 2.32 1.71
N HIS A 41 3.96 2.63 0.51
CA HIS A 41 3.94 4.00 -0.05
C HIS A 41 2.66 4.36 -0.83
N CYS A 42 1.98 3.36 -1.40
CA CYS A 42 0.75 3.54 -2.16
C CYS A 42 -0.51 3.22 -1.34
N GLY A 43 -0.36 2.71 -0.12
CA GLY A 43 -1.45 2.19 0.69
C GLY A 43 -1.78 0.73 0.34
N GLY A 44 -2.65 0.11 1.13
CA GLY A 44 -3.04 -1.29 0.98
C GLY A 44 -2.37 -2.26 1.97
N LEU A 45 -1.53 -1.75 2.88
CA LEU A 45 -1.15 -2.48 4.10
C LEU A 45 -2.02 -2.04 5.27
N ASP A 46 -2.39 -3.00 6.11
CA ASP A 46 -2.90 -2.73 7.45
C ASP A 46 -1.73 -2.27 8.33
N LEU A 47 -1.52 -0.96 8.39
CA LEU A 47 -0.40 -0.34 9.11
C LEU A 47 -0.73 -0.06 10.58
N PHE A 48 -2.00 -0.18 10.97
CA PHE A 48 -2.44 0.16 12.31
C PHE A 48 -2.37 -1.07 13.22
N PRO A 49 -1.90 -0.92 14.46
CA PRO A 49 -1.98 -2.00 15.42
C PRO A 49 -3.45 -2.33 15.66
N ARG A 50 -3.80 -3.63 15.57
CA ARG A 50 -5.12 -4.06 16.03
C ARG A 50 -5.22 -3.78 17.53
N PRO A 51 -6.34 -3.21 18.01
CA PRO A 51 -6.53 -3.03 19.44
C PRO A 51 -6.39 -4.40 20.12
N PRO A 52 -5.83 -4.44 21.36
CA PRO A 52 -5.81 -5.68 22.12
C PRO A 52 -7.24 -6.22 22.17
N ILE A 53 -7.40 -7.53 21.94
CA ILE A 53 -8.69 -8.22 22.09
C ILE A 53 -9.23 -7.82 23.45
N GLN A 54 -10.31 -7.03 23.46
CA GLN A 54 -10.92 -6.63 24.71
C GLN A 54 -11.38 -7.91 25.41
N PRO A 55 -10.88 -8.23 26.61
CA PRO A 55 -11.47 -9.30 27.39
C PRO A 55 -12.93 -8.89 27.61
N SER A 56 -13.87 -9.67 27.07
CA SER A 56 -15.28 -9.46 27.35
C SER A 56 -15.48 -9.72 28.83
N LEU A 57 -15.43 -8.67 29.65
CA LEU A 57 -15.82 -8.71 31.05
C LEU A 57 -17.32 -9.02 31.08
N LYS A 58 -17.65 -10.31 31.08
CA LYS A 58 -18.98 -10.82 31.35
C LYS A 58 -19.25 -10.52 32.81
N PHE A 59 -19.96 -9.43 33.09
CA PHE A 59 -20.46 -9.16 34.43
C PHE A 59 -21.47 -10.26 34.78
N LYS A 60 -21.08 -11.21 35.64
CA LYS A 60 -21.98 -12.23 36.14
C LYS A 60 -22.78 -11.57 37.27
N GLY A 61 -23.98 -11.11 36.93
CA GLY A 61 -24.94 -10.60 37.91
C GLY A 61 -25.23 -11.65 38.98
N ALA A 62 -25.30 -11.19 40.22
CA ALA A 62 -25.67 -11.98 41.40
C ALA A 62 -27.13 -12.42 41.34
#